data_AF-A0A4R2RG02-F1
#
_entry.id   AF-A0A4R2RG02-F1
#
_cell.length_a   1.000
_cell.length_b   1.000
_cell.length_c   1.000
_cell.angle_alpha   90.00
_cell.angle_beta   90.00
_cell.angle_gamma   90.00
#
_symmetry.space_group_name_H-M   'P 1'
#
loop_
_entity.id
_entity.type
_entity.pdbx_description
1 polymer ?
#
loop_
_entity_poly.entity_id
_entity_poly.type
_entity_poly.pdbx_seq_one_letter_code
_entity_poly.pdbx_strand_id
1 'polypeptide(L)'
;MLKRQDGFRLFLEDGRVDIDSNLVENAIRSPAMNRRNALFAGHDEGGRNWARFASLIGTCKMNSVEPYAYLRDLFTNLANGHLEKDIDALMPWAYAAAPIPSQ
;
A
#
# COMPACT_ATOMS: atom_id res chain seq x y z
N MET A 1 21.55 -29.92 -1.19
CA MET A 1 20.10 -29.68 -1.29
C MET A 1 19.84 -28.23 -0.92
N LEU A 2 19.08 -27.48 -1.73
CA LEU A 2 18.79 -26.06 -1.46
C LEU A 2 17.81 -25.94 -0.28
N LYS A 3 18.16 -25.16 0.75
CA LYS A 3 17.39 -25.07 2.01
C LYS A 3 15.97 -24.49 1.89
N ARG A 4 15.58 -23.97 0.72
CA ARG A 4 14.28 -23.30 0.47
C ARG A 4 13.58 -23.80 -0.80
N GLN A 5 13.89 -25.02 -1.23
CA GLN A 5 13.40 -25.60 -2.47
C GLN A 5 11.86 -25.63 -2.54
N ASP A 6 11.18 -25.88 -1.42
CA ASP A 6 9.71 -25.96 -1.39
C ASP A 6 9.07 -24.59 -1.68
N GLY A 7 9.65 -23.50 -1.17
CA GLY A 7 9.16 -22.15 -1.46
C GLY A 7 9.33 -21.76 -2.93
N PHE A 8 10.43 -22.16 -3.58
CA PHE A 8 10.66 -21.89 -5.00
C PHE A 8 9.80 -22.75 -5.93
N ARG A 9 9.20 -23.83 -5.44
CA ARG A 9 8.35 -24.73 -6.24
C ARG A 9 6.86 -24.48 -6.03
N LEU A 10 6.47 -23.59 -5.12
CA LEU A 10 5.08 -23.33 -4.78
C LEU A 10 4.21 -22.96 -6.00
N PHE A 11 4.77 -22.25 -6.98
CA PHE A 11 4.08 -21.89 -8.22
C PHE A 11 3.65 -23.11 -9.07
N LEU A 12 4.26 -24.29 -8.85
CA LEU A 12 3.87 -25.54 -9.52
C LEU A 12 2.56 -26.11 -8.95
N GLU A 13 2.21 -25.74 -7.72
CA GLU A 13 1.05 -26.26 -6.99
C GLU A 13 -0.05 -25.19 -6.82
N ASP A 14 0.31 -23.90 -6.74
CA ASP A 14 -0.61 -22.76 -6.64
C ASP A 14 -0.41 -21.75 -7.78
N GLY A 15 -1.37 -21.69 -8.70
CA GLY A 15 -1.36 -20.76 -9.83
C GLY A 15 -1.61 -19.29 -9.46
N ARG A 16 -1.87 -18.98 -8.19
CA ARG A 16 -1.92 -17.58 -7.69
C ARG A 16 -0.53 -17.02 -7.42
N VAL A 17 0.50 -17.88 -7.34
CA VAL A 17 1.87 -17.49 -7.07
C VAL A 17 2.62 -17.35 -8.38
N ASP A 18 3.10 -16.14 -8.67
CA ASP A 18 3.93 -15.90 -9.85
C ASP A 18 5.27 -16.65 -9.74
N ILE A 19 5.76 -17.12 -10.89
CA ILE A 19 7.07 -17.80 -10.99
C ILE A 19 8.24 -16.86 -10.69
N ASP A 20 8.03 -15.55 -10.89
CA ASP A 20 9.03 -14.51 -10.70
C ASP A 20 8.57 -13.45 -9.69
N SER A 21 9.54 -12.67 -9.20
CA SER A 21 9.31 -11.58 -8.24
C SER A 21 9.14 -10.22 -8.91
N ASN A 22 8.97 -10.14 -10.24
CA ASN A 22 9.04 -8.87 -10.97
C ASN A 22 8.01 -7.86 -10.48
N LEU A 23 6.79 -8.32 -10.18
CA LEU A 23 5.71 -7.47 -9.69
C LEU A 23 6.07 -6.84 -8.33
N VAL A 24 6.58 -7.65 -7.40
CA VAL A 24 7.03 -7.20 -6.08
C VAL A 24 8.23 -6.27 -6.21
N GLU A 25 9.22 -6.63 -7.03
CA GLU A 25 10.43 -5.82 -7.25
C GLU A 25 10.12 -4.45 -7.86
N ASN A 26 9.20 -4.39 -8.83
CA ASN A 26 8.73 -3.14 -9.40
C ASN A 26 8.00 -2.29 -8.36
N ALA A 27 7.19 -2.90 -7.49
CA ALA A 27 6.49 -2.18 -6.42
C ALA A 27 7.46 -1.56 -5.39
N ILE A 28 8.52 -2.29 -4.98
CA ILE A 28 9.52 -1.78 -4.03
C ILE A 28 10.53 -0.81 -4.65
N ARG A 29 10.68 -0.80 -5.99
CA ARG A 29 11.62 0.08 -6.68
C ARG A 29 11.33 1.55 -6.41
N SER A 30 10.06 1.96 -6.44
CA SER A 30 9.66 3.36 -6.21
C SER A 30 10.08 3.88 -4.81
N PRO A 31 9.75 3.21 -3.69
CA PRO A 31 10.23 3.65 -2.38
C PRO A 31 11.75 3.54 -2.22
N ALA A 32 12.40 2.53 -2.83
CA ALA A 32 13.85 2.41 -2.82
C ALA A 32 14.56 3.58 -3.51
N MET A 33 13.99 4.11 -4.61
CA MET A 33 14.49 5.31 -5.27
C MET A 33 14.27 6.57 -4.42
N ASN A 34 13.10 6.70 -3.78
CA ASN A 34 12.79 7.85 -2.92
C ASN A 34 13.76 7.96 -1.73
N ARG A 35 14.24 6.85 -1.17
CA ARG A 35 15.27 6.84 -0.12
C ARG A 35 16.54 7.62 -0.50
N ARG A 36 16.93 7.64 -1.78
CA ARG A 36 18.09 8.43 -2.26
C ARG A 36 17.81 9.93 -2.33
N ASN A 37 16.54 10.35 -2.33
CA ASN A 37 16.13 11.75 -2.37
C ASN A 37 15.79 12.29 -0.96
N ALA A 38 15.57 11.40 0.01
CA ALA A 38 15.26 11.73 1.40
C ALA A 38 16.51 11.82 2.31
N LEU A 39 17.69 12.14 1.75
CA LEU A 39 18.98 12.11 2.48
C LEU A 39 19.05 13.05 3.70
N PHE A 40 18.16 14.03 3.80
CA PHE A 40 18.07 14.98 4.91
C PHE A 40 16.95 14.66 5.91
N ALA A 41 16.16 13.60 5.69
CA ALA A 41 15.14 13.14 6.62
C ALA A 41 15.80 12.33 7.75
N GLY A 42 16.32 13.02 8.77
CA GLY A 42 17.19 12.44 9.81
C GLY A 42 16.48 11.79 11.00
N HIS A 43 15.18 11.51 10.94
CA HIS A 43 14.44 10.95 12.08
C HIS A 43 13.73 9.64 11.73
N ASP A 44 14.02 8.58 12.48
CA ASP A 44 13.45 7.24 12.28
C ASP A 44 11.92 7.22 12.27
N GLU A 45 11.30 8.08 13.08
CA GLU A 45 9.83 8.22 13.11
C GLU A 45 9.27 8.77 11.80
N GLY A 46 9.99 9.69 11.16
CA GLY A 46 9.62 10.20 9.83
C GLY A 46 9.65 9.09 8.79
N GLY A 47 10.65 8.20 8.86
CA GLY A 47 10.73 7.01 8.02
C GLY A 47 9.56 6.05 8.24
N ARG A 48 9.21 5.78 9.51
CA ARG A 48 8.05 4.92 9.85
C ARG A 48 6.73 5.51 9.37
N ASN A 49 6.52 6.82 9.56
CA ASN A 49 5.31 7.50 9.09
C ASN A 49 5.23 7.51 7.57
N TRP A 50 6.34 7.76 6.88
CA TRP A 50 6.40 7.66 5.42
C TRP A 50 6.07 6.25 4.94
N ALA A 51 6.60 5.20 5.59
CA ALA A 51 6.31 3.83 5.22
C ALA A 51 4.81 3.48 5.34
N ARG A 52 4.12 4.02 6.35
CA ARG A 52 2.65 3.89 6.49
C ARG A 52 1.92 4.53 5.31
N PHE A 53 2.26 5.77 4.96
CA PHE A 53 1.65 6.47 3.82
C PHE A 53 1.96 5.81 2.49
N ALA A 54 3.20 5.39 2.25
CA ALA A 54 3.60 4.69 1.04
C ALA A 54 2.83 3.37 0.87
N SER A 55 2.56 2.66 1.98
CA SER A 55 1.75 1.43 1.98
C SER A 55 0.29 1.71 1.60
N LEU A 56 -0.30 2.76 2.18
CA LEU A 56 -1.68 3.19 1.82
C LEU A 56 -1.77 3.61 0.35
N ILE A 57 -0.84 4.43 -0.13
CA ILE A 57 -0.79 4.86 -1.53
C ILE A 57 -0.60 3.67 -2.48
N GLY A 58 0.28 2.73 -2.12
CA GLY A 58 0.45 1.48 -2.87
C GLY A 58 -0.84 0.68 -2.96
N THR A 59 -1.56 0.57 -1.84
CA THR A 59 -2.87 -0.11 -1.77
C THR A 59 -3.91 0.61 -2.63
N CYS A 60 -3.94 1.95 -2.64
CA CYS A 60 -4.84 2.71 -3.52
C CYS A 60 -4.56 2.38 -5.00
N LYS A 61 -3.29 2.38 -5.41
CA LYS A 61 -2.91 2.02 -6.78
C LYS A 61 -3.33 0.61 -7.17
N MET A 62 -3.18 -0.36 -6.26
CA MET A 62 -3.61 -1.75 -6.47
C MET A 62 -5.14 -1.88 -6.62
N ASN A 63 -5.91 -1.00 -5.99
CA ASN A 63 -7.38 -0.96 -6.08
C ASN A 63 -7.89 0.03 -7.15
N SER A 64 -7.02 0.57 -8.00
CA SER A 64 -7.36 1.59 -9.01
C SER A 64 -8.02 2.85 -8.43
N VAL A 65 -7.71 3.20 -7.19
CA VAL A 65 -8.17 4.41 -6.51
C VAL A 65 -7.15 5.52 -6.64
N GLU A 66 -7.62 6.74 -6.90
CA GLU A 66 -6.77 7.94 -6.92
C GLU A 66 -6.28 8.27 -5.50
N PRO A 67 -4.96 8.19 -5.21
CA PRO A 67 -4.46 8.26 -3.84
C PRO A 67 -4.71 9.60 -3.14
N TYR A 68 -4.70 10.72 -3.86
CA TYR A 68 -4.90 12.04 -3.25
C TYR A 68 -6.34 12.24 -2.78
N ALA A 69 -7.33 11.91 -3.61
CA ALA A 69 -8.75 11.95 -3.29
C ALA A 69 -9.07 11.05 -2.10
N TYR A 70 -8.53 9.83 -2.10
CA TYR A 70 -8.65 8.91 -0.97
C TYR A 70 -8.09 9.50 0.32
N LEU A 71 -6.84 10.03 0.31
CA LEU A 71 -6.22 10.58 1.51
C LEU A 71 -6.96 11.82 2.02
N ARG A 72 -7.45 12.68 1.13
CA ARG A 72 -8.28 13.83 1.49
C ARG A 72 -9.52 13.38 2.24
N ASP A 73 -10.27 12.45 1.67
CA ASP A 73 -11.54 11.98 2.24
C ASP A 73 -11.30 11.20 3.54
N LEU A 74 -10.23 10.40 3.61
CA LEU A 74 -9.77 9.72 4.81
C LEU A 74 -9.53 10.71 5.96
N PHE A 75 -8.78 11.78 5.72
CA PHE A 75 -8.50 12.78 6.75
C PHE A 75 -9.72 13.60 7.12
N THR A 76 -10.60 13.93 6.16
CA THR A 76 -11.87 14.61 6.43
C THR A 76 -12.76 13.76 7.32
N ASN A 77 -12.90 12.47 7.02
CA ASN A 77 -13.70 11.53 7.81
C ASN A 77 -13.10 11.35 9.22
N LEU A 78 -11.78 11.25 9.34
CA LEU A 78 -11.12 11.15 10.64
C LEU A 78 -11.35 12.41 11.49
N ALA A 79 -11.24 13.60 10.88
CA ALA A 79 -11.51 14.86 11.57
C ALA A 79 -12.98 15.01 12.00
N ASN A 80 -13.91 14.42 11.25
CA ASN A 80 -15.34 14.38 11.57
C ASN A 80 -15.70 13.35 12.66
N GLY A 81 -14.72 12.70 13.28
CA GLY A 81 -14.94 11.81 14.42
C GLY A 81 -15.33 10.38 14.04
N HIS A 82 -14.92 9.89 12.86
CA HIS A 82 -15.04 8.47 12.53
C HIS A 82 -14.46 7.59 13.65
N LEU A 83 -15.24 6.61 14.11
CA LEU A 83 -14.83 5.72 15.18
C LEU A 83 -13.84 4.66 14.66
N GLU A 84 -12.86 4.32 15.49
CA GLU A 84 -11.84 3.30 15.23
C GLU A 84 -12.45 1.92 14.88
N LYS A 85 -13.63 1.62 15.40
CA LYS A 85 -14.37 0.38 15.10
C LYS A 85 -14.79 0.25 13.62
N ASP A 86 -14.84 1.36 12.88
CA ASP A 86 -15.31 1.42 11.50
C ASP A 86 -14.15 1.68 10.51
N ILE A 87 -12.89 1.37 10.89
CA ILE A 87 -11.71 1.57 10.02
C ILE A 87 -11.86 0.84 8.69
N ASP A 88 -12.49 -0.33 8.66
CA ASP A 88 -12.67 -1.11 7.43
C ASP A 88 -13.42 -0.33 6.34
N ALA A 89 -14.32 0.58 6.72
CA ALA A 89 -15.04 1.45 5.80
C ALA A 89 -14.17 2.56 5.21
N LEU A 90 -13.04 2.87 5.85
CA LEU A 90 -12.08 3.89 5.41
C LEU A 90 -10.98 3.31 4.53
N MET A 91 -10.93 2.00 4.33
CA MET A 91 -9.86 1.35 3.56
C MET A 91 -10.03 1.53 2.04
N PRO A 92 -8.93 1.48 1.26
CA PRO A 92 -8.99 1.80 -0.17
C PRO A 92 -9.93 0.89 -0.99
N TRP A 93 -10.09 -0.37 -0.59
CA TRP A 93 -11.02 -1.30 -1.25
C TRP A 93 -12.49 -0.95 -0.99
N ALA A 94 -12.82 -0.42 0.20
CA ALA A 94 -14.16 0.06 0.51
C ALA A 94 -14.46 1.37 -0.23
N TYR A 95 -13.44 2.25 -0.34
CA TYR A 95 -13.53 3.49 -1.12
C TYR A 95 -13.77 3.22 -2.62
N ALA A 96 -13.13 2.20 -3.19
CA ALA A 96 -13.35 1.79 -4.59
C ALA A 96 -14.80 1.32 -4.86
N ALA A 97 -15.44 0.71 -3.87
CA ALA A 97 -16.81 0.22 -3.96
C ALA A 97 -17.86 1.31 -3.70
N ALA A 98 -17.49 2.39 -3.02
CA ALA A 98 -18.38 3.50 -2.72
C ALA A 98 -18.52 4.42 -3.96
N PRO A 99 -19.74 4.88 -4.30
CA PRO A 99 -19.89 5.91 -5.32
C PRO A 99 -19.18 7.18 -4.86
N ILE A 100 -18.25 7.67 -5.68
CA ILE A 100 -17.57 8.95 -5.44
C ILE A 100 -18.66 10.01 -5.29
N PRO A 101 -18.75 10.74 -4.17
CA PRO A 101 -19.68 11.85 -4.04
C PRO A 101 -19.31 12.86 -5.12
N SER A 102 -20.17 13.03 -6.12
CA SER A 102 -20.06 14.11 -7.09
C SER A 102 -20.09 15.43 -6.31
N GLN A 103 -19.01 16.20 -6.37
CA GLN A 103 -19.08 17.62 -6.06
C GLN A 103 -19.87 18.34 -7.14
#